data_AF-A0AB38X6F1-F1
#
_entry.id   AF-A0AB38X6F1-F1
#
_cell.length_a   1.000
_cell.length_b   1.000
_cell.length_c   1.000
_cell.angle_alpha   90.00
_cell.angle_beta   90.00
_cell.angle_gamma   90.00
#
_symmetry.space_group_name_H-M   'P 1'
#
loop_
_entity.id
_entity.type
_entity.pdbx_description
1 polymer ?
#
loop_
_entity_poly.entity_id
_entity_poly.type
_entity_poly.pdbx_seq_one_letter_code
_entity_poly.pdbx_strand_id
1 'polypeptide(L)'
;MYQANQATVSFAELQGLNFIVLRDIGPWRDIIQQAIPNAQFFYQEQRAALLALTKSANLPFFTTNLSIFDPTFTTNQVTEQRVCLPINDVAAQMTVYATYLRTEKTRVQPLITQLSTHWPN
;
A
#
# COMPACT_ATOMS: atom_id res chain seq x y z
N MET A 1 -1.22 -16.67 -11.24
CA MET A 1 -0.99 -15.53 -12.16
C MET A 1 0.47 -15.56 -12.60
N TYR A 2 0.78 -15.35 -13.88
CA TYR A 2 2.17 -15.41 -14.40
C TYR A 2 3.13 -14.47 -13.66
N GLN A 3 2.64 -13.30 -13.24
CA GLN A 3 3.39 -12.28 -12.51
C GLN A 3 3.78 -12.68 -11.07
N ALA A 4 3.10 -13.66 -10.48
CA ALA A 4 3.40 -14.14 -9.12
C ALA A 4 4.76 -14.85 -9.00
N ASN A 5 5.41 -15.14 -10.13
CA ASN A 5 6.75 -15.74 -10.18
C ASN A 5 7.87 -14.70 -10.38
N GLN A 6 7.54 -13.40 -10.48
CA GLN A 6 8.52 -12.33 -10.61
C GLN A 6 8.97 -11.83 -9.22
N ALA A 7 10.17 -11.27 -9.13
CA ALA A 7 10.68 -10.69 -7.88
C ALA A 7 10.10 -9.29 -7.60
N THR A 8 9.75 -8.56 -8.64
CA THR A 8 9.13 -7.22 -8.63
C THR A 8 8.23 -7.08 -9.84
N VAL A 9 7.33 -6.10 -9.82
CA VAL A 9 6.47 -5.74 -10.96
C VAL A 9 6.49 -4.23 -11.20
N SER A 10 6.02 -3.81 -12.37
CA SER A 10 5.74 -2.41 -12.71
C SER A 10 4.24 -2.15 -12.87
N PHE A 11 3.80 -0.90 -12.75
CA PHE A 11 2.41 -0.50 -13.00
C PHE A 11 1.93 -0.84 -14.41
N ALA A 12 2.81 -0.77 -15.41
CA ALA A 12 2.49 -1.14 -16.78
C ALA A 12 2.20 -2.64 -16.91
N GLU A 13 2.94 -3.51 -16.20
CA GLU A 13 2.66 -4.94 -16.17
C GLU A 13 1.32 -5.25 -15.50
N LEU A 14 0.85 -4.40 -14.58
CA LEU A 14 -0.44 -4.53 -13.91
C LEU A 14 -1.64 -4.13 -14.78
N GLN A 15 -1.44 -3.72 -16.03
CA GLN A 15 -2.53 -3.26 -16.90
C GLN A 15 -3.62 -4.32 -17.08
N GLY A 16 -4.87 -3.89 -17.20
CA GLY A 16 -6.01 -4.78 -17.47
C GLY A 16 -6.39 -5.71 -16.30
N LEU A 17 -5.70 -5.65 -15.16
CA LEU A 17 -6.03 -6.42 -13.98
C LEU A 17 -7.13 -5.75 -13.15
N ASN A 18 -7.75 -6.57 -12.31
CA ASN A 18 -8.78 -6.13 -11.38
C ASN A 18 -8.24 -6.16 -9.94
N PHE A 19 -8.44 -5.08 -9.19
CA PHE A 19 -7.91 -4.92 -7.84
C PHE A 19 -9.03 -4.70 -6.83
N ILE A 20 -8.86 -5.23 -5.62
CA ILE A 20 -9.67 -4.83 -4.47
C ILE A 20 -8.89 -3.76 -3.71
N VAL A 21 -9.52 -2.61 -3.44
CA VAL A 21 -8.83 -1.45 -2.87
C VAL A 21 -9.71 -0.82 -1.79
N LEU A 22 -9.11 -0.30 -0.72
CA LEU A 22 -9.84 0.55 0.23
C LEU A 22 -10.19 1.90 -0.43
N ARG A 23 -11.34 2.48 -0.08
CA ARG A 23 -11.72 3.78 -0.65
C ARG A 23 -10.75 4.88 -0.23
N ASP A 24 -10.49 5.01 1.07
CA ASP A 24 -9.79 6.18 1.59
C ASP A 24 -8.28 5.93 1.74
N ILE A 25 -7.62 5.68 0.60
CA ILE A 25 -6.17 5.46 0.52
C ILE A 25 -5.36 6.73 0.20
N GLY A 26 -6.01 7.90 0.19
CA GLY A 26 -5.35 9.18 -0.08
C GLY A 26 -4.75 9.26 -1.49
N PRO A 27 -3.57 9.91 -1.67
CA PRO A 27 -2.99 10.17 -2.99
C PRO A 27 -2.68 8.90 -3.79
N TRP A 28 -2.55 7.75 -3.14
CA TRP A 28 -2.38 6.46 -3.80
C TRP A 28 -3.48 6.14 -4.80
N ARG A 29 -4.72 6.63 -4.56
CA ARG A 29 -5.84 6.46 -5.49
C ARG A 29 -5.50 7.01 -6.87
N ASP A 30 -5.01 8.24 -6.93
CA ASP A 30 -4.74 8.91 -8.20
C ASP A 30 -3.53 8.26 -8.88
N ILE A 31 -2.50 7.91 -8.10
CA ILE A 31 -1.30 7.22 -8.60
C ILE A 31 -1.66 5.92 -9.31
N ILE A 32 -2.39 5.01 -8.66
CA ILE A 32 -2.69 3.70 -9.27
C ILE A 32 -3.65 3.82 -10.46
N GLN A 33 -4.58 4.78 -10.43
CA GLN A 33 -5.52 5.00 -11.53
C GLN A 33 -4.85 5.59 -12.77
N GLN A 34 -3.85 6.46 -12.58
CA GLN A 34 -3.11 7.07 -13.68
C GLN A 34 -2.03 6.12 -14.22
N ALA A 35 -1.34 5.39 -13.34
CA ALA A 35 -0.19 4.58 -13.71
C ALA A 35 -0.56 3.20 -14.29
N ILE A 36 -1.74 2.66 -13.96
CA ILE A 36 -2.17 1.32 -14.39
C ILE A 36 -3.31 1.44 -15.42
N PRO A 37 -3.00 1.48 -16.72
CA PRO A 37 -4.02 1.63 -17.75
C PRO A 37 -4.95 0.42 -17.79
N ASN A 38 -6.23 0.66 -18.12
CA ASN A 38 -7.25 -0.37 -18.30
C ASN A 38 -7.53 -1.27 -17.08
N ALA A 39 -7.02 -0.93 -15.89
CA ALA A 39 -7.33 -1.67 -14.66
C ALA A 39 -8.73 -1.33 -14.12
N GLN A 40 -9.36 -2.29 -13.43
CA GLN A 40 -10.59 -2.05 -12.67
C GLN A 40 -10.30 -2.09 -11.17
N PHE A 41 -10.80 -1.10 -10.44
CA PHE A 41 -10.60 -0.99 -9.00
C PHE A 41 -11.93 -1.12 -8.25
N PHE A 42 -12.10 -2.23 -7.53
CA PHE A 42 -13.26 -2.50 -6.69
C PHE A 42 -13.07 -1.90 -5.29
N TYR A 43 -13.47 -0.63 -5.14
CA TYR A 43 -13.32 0.10 -3.90
C TYR A 43 -14.25 -0.42 -2.79
N GLN A 44 -13.69 -0.62 -1.61
CA GLN A 44 -14.39 -1.01 -0.39
C GLN A 44 -14.34 0.13 0.63
N GLU A 45 -15.50 0.51 1.17
CA GLU A 45 -15.58 1.49 2.27
C GLU A 45 -15.00 0.91 3.56
N GLN A 46 -15.34 -0.35 3.83
CA GLN A 46 -15.10 -0.99 5.11
C GLN A 46 -13.90 -1.91 5.05
N ARG A 47 -12.97 -1.74 5.99
CA ARG A 47 -11.81 -2.63 6.16
C ARG A 47 -12.22 -4.10 6.34
N ALA A 48 -13.29 -4.37 7.10
CA ALA A 48 -13.80 -5.73 7.27
C ALA A 48 -14.21 -6.37 5.94
N ALA A 49 -14.84 -5.60 5.04
CA ALA A 49 -15.20 -6.07 3.70
C ALA A 49 -13.96 -6.35 2.84
N LEU A 50 -12.95 -5.46 2.87
CA LEU A 50 -11.66 -5.72 2.21
C LEU A 50 -11.03 -7.02 2.74
N LEU A 51 -10.98 -7.21 4.05
CA LEU A 51 -10.38 -8.40 4.66
C LEU A 51 -11.13 -9.68 4.29
N ALA A 52 -12.46 -9.64 4.22
CA ALA A 52 -13.27 -10.78 3.79
C ALA A 52 -13.02 -11.12 2.31
N LEU A 53 -13.03 -10.11 1.43
CA LEU A 53 -12.82 -10.30 -0.01
C LEU A 53 -11.39 -10.73 -0.34
N THR A 54 -10.37 -10.20 0.36
CA THR A 54 -8.98 -10.63 0.17
C THR A 54 -8.74 -12.09 0.61
N LYS A 55 -9.59 -12.65 1.48
CA LYS A 55 -9.54 -14.07 1.85
C LYS A 55 -10.28 -14.98 0.86
N SER A 56 -11.37 -14.50 0.25
CA SER A 56 -12.24 -15.33 -0.60
C SER A 56 -12.02 -15.15 -2.10
N ALA A 57 -11.57 -13.98 -2.56
CA ALA A 57 -11.41 -13.65 -3.96
C ALA A 57 -9.94 -13.73 -4.41
N ASN A 58 -9.69 -14.32 -5.57
CA ASN A 58 -8.34 -14.41 -6.14
C ASN A 58 -7.94 -13.14 -6.91
N LEU A 59 -8.13 -11.98 -6.28
CA LEU A 59 -7.76 -10.67 -6.82
C LEU A 59 -6.57 -10.07 -6.04
N PRO A 60 -5.67 -9.33 -6.72
CA PRO A 60 -4.64 -8.53 -6.06
C PRO A 60 -5.22 -7.35 -5.28
N PHE A 61 -4.46 -6.89 -4.30
CA PHE A 61 -4.71 -5.67 -3.53
C PHE A 61 -3.37 -5.00 -3.21
N PHE A 62 -3.40 -3.71 -2.90
CA PHE A 62 -2.19 -2.94 -2.60
C PHE A 62 -1.93 -2.87 -1.10
N THR A 63 -0.65 -2.87 -0.74
CA THR A 63 -0.14 -2.58 0.59
C THR A 63 1.02 -1.59 0.48
N THR A 64 1.46 -1.05 1.61
CA THR A 64 2.67 -0.23 1.72
C THR A 64 3.62 -0.86 2.74
N ASN A 65 4.89 -0.44 2.76
CA ASN A 65 5.80 -0.85 3.81
C ASN A 65 5.36 -0.36 5.21
N LEU A 66 4.44 0.61 5.30
CA LEU A 66 3.81 1.05 6.55
C LEU A 66 2.63 0.18 6.99
N SER A 67 2.05 -0.63 6.08
CA SER A 67 0.87 -1.46 6.39
C SER A 67 1.14 -2.48 7.51
N ILE A 68 2.41 -2.85 7.72
CA ILE A 68 2.84 -3.76 8.78
C ILE A 68 2.59 -3.23 10.20
N PHE A 69 2.49 -1.91 10.37
CA PHE A 69 2.23 -1.29 11.68
C PHE A 69 0.75 -1.26 12.04
N ASP A 70 -0.14 -1.61 11.10
CA ASP A 70 -1.55 -1.71 11.37
C ASP A 70 -1.85 -3.01 12.14
N PRO A 71 -2.37 -2.95 13.38
CA PRO A 71 -2.65 -4.14 14.16
C PRO A 71 -3.75 -5.03 13.56
N THR A 72 -4.55 -4.48 12.64
CA THR A 72 -5.57 -5.22 11.89
C THR A 72 -5.01 -5.87 10.63
N PHE A 73 -3.82 -5.47 10.19
CA PHE A 73 -3.08 -6.13 9.13
C PHE A 73 -2.41 -7.38 9.69
N THR A 74 -3.10 -8.51 9.57
CA THR A 74 -2.53 -9.80 9.93
C THR A 74 -1.49 -10.20 8.88
N THR A 75 -0.27 -10.55 9.32
CA THR A 75 0.76 -11.20 8.47
C THR A 75 0.21 -12.42 7.71
N ASN A 76 -0.88 -13.02 8.20
CA ASN A 76 -1.68 -14.05 7.54
C ASN A 76 -2.33 -13.62 6.20
N GLN A 77 -2.17 -12.39 5.72
CA GLN A 77 -2.52 -12.03 4.34
C GLN A 77 -1.45 -12.47 3.33
N VAL A 78 -0.22 -12.69 3.79
CA VAL A 78 0.79 -13.48 3.07
C VAL A 78 0.53 -14.95 3.47
N THR A 79 -0.46 -15.56 2.84
CA THR A 79 -0.68 -17.01 2.94
C THR A 79 0.25 -17.73 1.98
N GLU A 80 0.34 -19.06 2.05
CA GLU A 80 1.00 -19.88 1.01
C GLU A 80 0.50 -19.59 -0.42
N GLN A 81 -0.67 -18.96 -0.56
CA GLN A 81 -1.32 -18.67 -1.83
C GLN A 81 -1.11 -17.22 -2.30
N ARG A 82 -0.45 -16.35 -1.51
CA ARG A 82 -0.25 -14.94 -1.84
C ARG A 82 1.20 -14.53 -1.62
N VAL A 83 1.76 -13.89 -2.64
CA VAL A 83 3.08 -13.28 -2.59
C VAL A 83 2.95 -11.76 -2.63
N CYS A 84 3.73 -11.07 -1.80
CA CYS A 84 3.89 -9.62 -1.88
C CYS A 84 4.92 -9.31 -2.95
N LEU A 85 4.53 -8.55 -3.97
CA LEU A 85 5.41 -8.14 -5.08
C LEU A 85 5.68 -6.63 -4.96
N PRO A 86 6.94 -6.22 -4.73
CA PRO A 86 7.30 -4.81 -4.77
C PRO A 86 7.03 -4.22 -6.16
N ILE A 87 6.50 -3.01 -6.19
CA ILE A 87 6.34 -2.22 -7.42
C ILE A 87 7.57 -1.33 -7.55
N ASN A 88 8.30 -1.41 -8.66
CA ASN A 88 9.58 -0.74 -8.84
C ASN A 88 9.51 0.62 -9.54
N ASP A 89 8.33 1.05 -10.00
CA ASP A 89 8.13 2.38 -10.55
C ASP A 89 8.45 3.46 -9.52
N VAL A 90 9.06 4.56 -9.98
CA VAL A 90 9.33 5.73 -9.13
C VAL A 90 8.04 6.29 -8.51
N ALA A 91 6.93 6.22 -9.24
CA ALA A 91 5.62 6.66 -8.76
C ALA A 91 5.04 5.77 -7.64
N ALA A 92 5.60 4.58 -7.41
CA ALA A 92 5.22 3.69 -6.30
C ALA A 92 5.89 4.07 -4.97
N GLN A 93 6.59 5.21 -4.91
CA GLN A 93 7.24 5.74 -3.72
C GLN A 93 6.61 7.09 -3.33
N MET A 94 6.48 7.33 -2.02
CA MET A 94 5.92 8.57 -1.51
C MET A 94 6.77 9.11 -0.37
N THR A 95 7.24 10.35 -0.51
CA THR A 95 7.94 11.04 0.58
C THR A 95 6.93 11.51 1.62
N VAL A 96 7.13 11.11 2.87
CA VAL A 96 6.30 11.54 4.00
C VAL A 96 7.01 12.64 4.77
N TYR A 97 6.28 13.72 5.05
CA TYR A 97 6.81 14.89 5.77
C TYR A 97 6.13 15.04 7.12
N ALA A 98 6.91 15.43 8.14
CA ALA A 98 6.39 15.88 9.42
C ALA A 98 6.19 17.41 9.40
N THR A 99 4.95 17.87 9.45
CA THR A 99 4.59 19.30 9.51
C THR A 99 4.26 19.72 10.94
N TYR A 100 4.88 20.79 11.42
CA TYR A 100 4.69 21.32 12.77
C TYR A 100 5.00 22.83 12.82
N LEU A 101 4.46 23.52 13.82
CA LEU A 101 4.76 24.93 14.05
C LEU A 101 6.23 25.09 14.47
N ARG A 102 6.92 26.10 13.92
CA ARG A 102 8.35 26.35 14.22
C ARG A 102 8.62 26.52 15.71
N THR A 103 7.70 27.14 16.44
CA THR A 103 7.76 27.34 17.90
C THR A 103 7.73 26.02 18.67
N GLU A 104 7.12 24.97 18.12
CA GLU A 104 6.93 23.67 18.74
C GLU A 104 8.09 22.69 18.45
N LYS A 105 9.11 23.12 17.69
CA LYS A 105 10.21 22.25 17.22
C LYS A 105 10.81 21.43 18.35
N THR A 106 11.19 22.05 19.46
CA THR A 106 11.83 21.36 20.60
C THR A 106 10.95 20.26 21.19
N ARG A 107 9.62 20.47 21.20
CA ARG A 107 8.66 19.50 21.72
C ARG A 107 8.49 18.30 20.79
N VAL A 108 8.43 18.53 19.47
CA VAL A 108 8.15 17.46 18.50
C VAL A 108 9.41 16.74 18.00
N GLN A 109 10.59 17.36 18.11
CA GLN A 109 11.84 16.80 17.61
C GLN A 109 12.12 15.37 18.13
N PRO A 110 11.92 15.03 19.42
CA PRO A 110 12.16 13.66 19.89
C PRO A 110 11.26 12.64 19.21
N LEU A 111 9.98 12.97 18.99
CA LEU A 111 9.02 12.10 18.30
C LEU A 111 9.40 11.91 16.83
N ILE A 112 9.76 12.99 16.14
CA ILE A 112 10.21 12.93 14.73
C ILE A 112 11.46 12.06 14.62
N THR A 113 12.44 12.25 15.51
CA THR A 113 13.64 11.42 15.54
C THR A 113 13.29 9.95 15.76
N GLN A 114 12.41 9.63 16.71
CA GLN A 114 11.96 8.25 16.94
C GLN A 114 11.26 7.65 15.71
N LEU A 115 10.36 8.40 15.08
CA LEU A 115 9.66 7.96 13.86
C LEU A 115 10.63 7.73 12.71
N SER A 116 11.58 8.64 12.47
CA SER A 116 12.62 8.49 11.44
C SER A 116 13.50 7.27 11.70
N THR A 117 13.87 6.99 12.95
CA THR A 117 14.70 5.83 13.30
C THR A 117 14.00 4.49 13.03
N HIS A 118 12.68 4.43 13.21
CA HIS A 118 11.89 3.20 13.02
C HIS A 118 11.17 3.16 11.67
N TRP A 119 11.43 4.12 10.79
CA TRP A 119 10.78 4.18 9.49
C TRP A 119 11.21 2.96 8.65
N PRO A 120 10.26 2.21 8.07
CA PRO A 120 10.61 1.05 7.25
C PRO A 120 11.29 1.52 5.96
N ASN A 121 12.36 0.81 5.57
CA ASN A 121 13.02 1.01 4.29
C ASN A 121 12.11 0.61 3.11
#